data_AF-A0A832UHB6-F1
#
_entry.id   AF-A0A832UHB6-F1
#
_cell.length_a   1.000
_cell.length_b   1.000
_cell.length_c   1.000
_cell.angle_alpha   90.00
_cell.angle_beta   90.00
_cell.angle_gamma   90.00
#
_symmetry.space_group_name_H-M   'P 1'
#
loop_
_entity.id
_entity.type
_entity.pdbx_description
1 polymer ?
#
loop_
_entity_poly.entity_id
_entity_poly.type
_entity_poly.pdbx_seq_one_letter_code
_entity_poly.pdbx_strand_id
1 'polypeptide(L)'
;MEPGIKVISTPGHTNEDASLLIETAEGNYALTHLWWWPNCYPEEDPLAEDPHGIKKSRELVLGQDDWIVPGHGAAFKSLHRKPVGASKEQKKLSK
;
A
#
# COMPACT_ATOMS: atom_id res chain seq x y z
N MET A 1 -14.59 9.44 -11.22
CA MET A 1 -13.77 8.92 -10.10
C MET A 1 -14.50 9.33 -8.84
N GLU A 2 -14.85 8.36 -8.01
CA GLU A 2 -15.50 8.61 -6.72
C GLU A 2 -14.47 9.18 -5.73
N PRO A 3 -14.81 10.16 -4.87
CA PRO A 3 -13.91 10.61 -3.82
C PRO A 3 -13.42 9.45 -2.93
N GLY A 4 -12.14 9.47 -2.57
CA GLY A 4 -11.53 8.41 -1.76
C GLY A 4 -11.19 7.12 -2.52
N ILE A 5 -11.42 7.07 -3.84
CA ILE A 5 -11.05 5.93 -4.69
C ILE A 5 -10.04 6.38 -5.75
N LYS A 6 -8.87 5.71 -5.79
CA LYS A 6 -7.81 6.01 -6.76
C LYS A 6 -7.19 4.74 -7.31
N VAL A 7 -6.88 4.74 -8.61
CA VAL A 7 -6.02 3.71 -9.23
C VAL A 7 -4.63 4.30 -9.43
N ILE A 8 -3.59 3.56 -9.04
CA ILE A 8 -2.19 3.91 -9.28
C ILE A 8 -1.48 2.79 -10.04
N SER A 9 -0.52 3.14 -10.89
CA SER A 9 0.35 2.14 -11.51
C SER A 9 1.34 1.61 -10.47
N THR A 10 1.46 0.29 -10.41
CA THR A 10 2.35 -0.45 -9.51
C THR A 10 3.03 -1.60 -10.28
N PRO A 11 3.90 -1.28 -11.24
CA PRO A 11 4.53 -2.28 -12.09
C PRO A 11 5.48 -3.16 -11.28
N GLY A 12 5.68 -4.38 -11.75
CA GLY A 12 6.68 -5.31 -11.20
C GLY A 12 6.35 -6.77 -11.49
N HIS A 13 5.17 -7.24 -11.07
CA HIS A 13 4.74 -8.60 -11.39
C HIS A 13 4.50 -8.68 -12.91
N THR A 14 3.79 -7.68 -13.43
CA THR A 14 3.77 -7.27 -14.84
C THR A 14 4.01 -5.76 -14.96
N ASN A 15 4.31 -5.26 -16.16
CA ASN A 15 4.41 -3.82 -16.40
C ASN A 15 3.07 -3.07 -16.30
N GLU A 16 1.97 -3.77 -16.55
CA GLU A 16 0.61 -3.21 -16.57
C GLU A 16 -0.06 -3.18 -15.20
N ASP A 17 0.54 -3.80 -14.18
CA ASP A 17 -0.09 -3.88 -12.86
C ASP A 17 -0.43 -2.51 -12.27
N ALA A 18 -1.60 -2.48 -11.64
CA ALA A 18 -2.15 -1.32 -10.97
C ALA A 18 -2.72 -1.74 -9.62
N SER A 19 -2.74 -0.80 -8.68
CA SER A 19 -3.34 -0.98 -7.37
C SER A 19 -4.51 -0.03 -7.19
N LEU A 20 -5.56 -0.53 -6.53
CA LEU A 20 -6.73 0.25 -6.15
C LEU A 20 -6.59 0.70 -4.70
N LEU A 21 -6.59 2.01 -4.49
CA LEU A 21 -6.52 2.65 -3.19
C LEU A 21 -7.92 3.12 -2.78
N ILE A 22 -8.31 2.79 -1.56
CA ILE A 22 -9.63 3.10 -1.01
C ILE A 22 -9.47 3.71 0.38
N GLU A 23 -9.95 4.94 0.53
CA GLU A 23 -10.08 5.58 1.83
C GLU A 23 -11.37 5.10 2.51
N THR A 24 -11.26 4.64 3.76
CA THR A 24 -12.40 4.18 4.56
C THR A 24 -12.36 4.80 5.95
N ALA A 25 -13.44 4.66 6.72
CA ALA A 25 -13.45 5.09 8.13
C ALA A 25 -12.42 4.33 9.00
N GLU A 26 -11.95 3.16 8.55
CA GLU A 26 -11.03 2.28 9.29
C GLU A 26 -9.55 2.47 8.89
N GLY A 27 -9.30 3.30 7.87
CA GLY A 27 -8.00 3.55 7.30
C GLY A 27 -7.96 3.37 5.78
N ASN A 28 -6.76 3.51 5.23
CA ASN A 28 -6.52 3.38 3.79
C ASN A 28 -6.21 1.93 3.43
N TYR A 29 -6.89 1.42 2.40
CA TYR A 29 -6.70 0.08 1.86
C TYR A 29 -6.05 0.14 0.48
N ALA A 30 -5.05 -0.72 0.24
CA ALA A 30 -4.53 -1.01 -1.09
C ALA A 30 -4.88 -2.44 -1.50
N LEU A 31 -5.60 -2.59 -2.60
CA LEU A 31 -5.82 -3.86 -3.28
C LEU A 31 -4.77 -3.99 -4.39
N THR A 32 -3.94 -5.02 -4.32
CA THR A 32 -2.69 -5.06 -5.09
C THR A 32 -2.18 -6.48 -5.32
N HIS A 33 -1.39 -6.67 -6.39
CA HIS A 33 -0.65 -7.91 -6.65
C HIS A 33 0.80 -7.89 -6.12
N LEU A 34 1.21 -6.84 -5.41
CA LEU A 34 2.59 -6.69 -4.94
C LEU A 34 3.02 -7.70 -3.87
N TRP A 35 2.06 -8.31 -3.18
CA TRP A 35 2.28 -9.42 -2.26
C TRP A 35 1.34 -10.56 -2.62
N TRP A 36 1.87 -11.78 -2.57
CA TRP A 36 1.08 -12.96 -2.86
C TRP A 36 0.18 -13.32 -1.68
N TRP A 37 0.75 -13.35 -0.48
CA TRP A 37 0.09 -13.83 0.72
C TRP A 37 0.26 -12.87 1.90
N PRO A 38 -0.57 -12.96 2.95
CA PRO A 38 -0.54 -12.03 4.09
C PRO A 38 0.70 -12.17 4.96
N ASN A 39 1.39 -13.31 4.89
CA ASN A 39 2.66 -13.54 5.58
C ASN A 39 3.86 -13.00 4.79
N CYS A 40 3.62 -12.25 3.70
CA CYS A 40 4.64 -11.70 2.81
C CYS A 40 5.57 -12.76 2.19
N TYR A 41 5.15 -14.02 2.14
CA TYR A 41 5.85 -15.08 1.41
C TYR A 41 5.26 -15.22 0.00
N PRO A 42 6.08 -15.52 -1.04
CA PRO A 42 7.54 -15.46 -1.01
C PRO A 42 8.05 -14.02 -0.89
N GLU A 43 9.24 -13.85 -0.30
CA GLU A 43 9.86 -12.53 -0.13
C GLU A 43 10.16 -11.88 -1.50
N GLU A 44 10.75 -12.68 -2.39
CA GLU A 44 10.93 -12.37 -3.80
C GLU A 44 9.81 -13.02 -4.61
N ASP A 45 9.21 -12.25 -5.52
CA ASP A 45 8.19 -12.78 -6.41
C ASP A 45 8.84 -13.66 -7.49
N PRO A 46 8.56 -14.98 -7.52
CA PRO A 46 9.20 -15.90 -8.46
C PRO A 46 8.71 -15.72 -9.91
N LEU A 47 7.61 -14.99 -10.12
CA LEU A 47 7.00 -14.75 -11.43
C LEU A 47 7.11 -13.29 -11.87
N ALA A 48 7.83 -12.44 -11.13
CA ALA A 48 7.92 -11.03 -11.49
C ALA A 48 8.72 -10.80 -12.78
N GLU A 49 8.15 -10.00 -13.68
CA GLU A 49 8.85 -9.44 -14.85
C GLU A 49 9.95 -8.45 -14.44
N ASP A 50 9.70 -7.64 -13.39
CA ASP A 50 10.65 -6.67 -12.82
C ASP A 50 10.65 -6.72 -11.28
N PRO A 51 11.59 -7.49 -10.68
CA PRO A 51 11.76 -7.53 -9.23
C PRO A 51 12.08 -6.17 -8.59
N HIS A 52 12.75 -5.27 -9.31
CA HIS A 52 13.02 -3.92 -8.81
C HIS A 52 11.75 -3.06 -8.84
N GLY A 53 10.91 -3.24 -9.85
CA GLY A 53 9.57 -2.68 -9.96
C GLY A 53 8.71 -3.08 -8.76
N ILE A 54 8.66 -4.37 -8.42
CA ILE A 54 7.98 -4.87 -7.20
C ILE A 54 8.45 -4.11 -5.97
N LYS A 55 9.76 -3.98 -5.76
CA LYS A 55 10.30 -3.30 -4.58
C LYS A 55 9.86 -1.84 -4.51
N LYS A 56 9.99 -1.08 -5.61
CA LYS A 56 9.58 0.33 -5.67
C LYS A 56 8.08 0.50 -5.45
N SER A 57 7.27 -0.36 -6.05
CA SER A 57 5.82 -0.34 -5.92
C SER A 57 5.37 -0.70 -4.49
N ARG A 58 6.05 -1.65 -3.83
CA ARG A 58 5.84 -1.96 -2.40
C ARG A 58 6.16 -0.75 -1.52
N GLU A 59 7.29 -0.08 -1.76
CA GLU A 59 7.68 1.13 -1.02
C GLU A 59 6.66 2.27 -1.20
N LEU A 60 6.13 2.43 -2.42
CA LEU A 60 5.07 3.40 -2.71
C LEU A 60 3.82 3.11 -1.87
N VAL A 61 3.26 1.90 -1.95
CA VAL A 61 2.03 1.49 -1.25
C VAL A 61 2.20 1.55 0.27
N LEU A 62 3.30 1.02 0.80
CA LEU A 62 3.58 1.07 2.25
C LEU A 62 3.70 2.50 2.79
N GLY A 63 4.01 3.48 1.95
CA GLY A 63 4.13 4.89 2.35
C GLY A 63 2.81 5.62 2.58
N GLN A 64 1.67 5.03 2.21
CA GLN A 64 0.36 5.70 2.12
C GLN A 64 -0.81 4.86 2.67
N ASP A 65 -0.68 3.53 2.74
CA ASP A 65 -1.79 2.61 3.06
C ASP A 65 -1.62 1.91 4.41
N ASP A 66 -2.71 1.79 5.17
CA ASP A 66 -2.76 1.12 6.48
C ASP A 66 -2.98 -0.39 6.34
N TRP A 67 -3.74 -0.78 5.32
CA TRP A 67 -4.16 -2.15 5.06
C TRP A 67 -3.82 -2.58 3.63
N ILE A 68 -3.29 -3.79 3.50
CA ILE A 68 -2.92 -4.40 2.22
C ILE A 68 -3.80 -5.61 1.99
N VAL A 69 -4.47 -5.65 0.85
CA VAL A 69 -5.15 -6.84 0.32
C VAL A 69 -4.22 -7.46 -0.74
N PRO A 70 -3.53 -8.57 -0.41
CA PRO A 70 -2.61 -9.23 -1.34
C PRO A 70 -3.38 -9.93 -2.47
N GLY A 71 -2.65 -10.44 -3.47
CA GLY A 71 -3.24 -11.21 -4.56
C GLY A 71 -3.99 -12.46 -4.09
N HIS A 72 -3.59 -13.03 -2.95
CA HIS A 72 -4.24 -14.19 -2.35
C HIS A 72 -4.34 -14.10 -0.81
N GLY A 73 -5.50 -14.46 -0.27
CA GLY A 73 -5.75 -14.53 1.17
C GLY A 73 -6.34 -13.25 1.77
N ALA A 74 -6.22 -13.13 3.10
CA ALA A 74 -6.84 -12.04 3.86
C ALA A 74 -6.03 -10.74 3.84
N ALA A 75 -6.68 -9.62 4.12
CA ALA A 75 -5.99 -8.35 4.32
C ALA A 75 -5.05 -8.39 5.54
N PHE A 76 -3.95 -7.65 5.49
CA PHE A 76 -3.02 -7.49 6.60
C PHE A 76 -2.63 -6.01 6.80
N LYS A 77 -2.20 -5.65 8.02
CA LYS A 77 -1.76 -4.28 8.31
C LYS A 77 -0.37 -4.00 7.78
N SER A 78 -0.20 -2.84 7.15
CA SER A 78 1.11 -2.28 6.84
C SER A 78 1.87 -2.01 8.13
N LEU A 79 3.10 -2.54 8.22
CA LEU A 79 3.97 -2.32 9.38
C LEU A 79 4.68 -0.95 9.33
N HIS A 80 4.61 -0.24 8.21
CA HIS A 80 5.30 1.04 7.99
C HIS A 80 4.33 2.21 8.05
N ARG A 81 3.86 2.57 9.25
CA ARG A 81 3.06 3.77 9.41
C ARG A 81 3.96 5.03 9.40
N LYS A 82 3.79 5.93 8.42
CA LYS A 82 4.05 7.36 8.69
C LYS A 82 2.87 7.90 9.50
N PRO A 83 3.09 8.60 10.62
CA PRO A 83 1.98 9.13 11.40
C PRO A 83 1.20 10.14 10.56
N VAL A 84 -0.07 9.85 10.28
CA VAL A 84 -1.00 10.79 9.67
C VAL A 84 -1.35 11.85 10.72
N GLY A 85 -0.87 13.09 10.51
CA GLY A 85 -1.33 14.29 11.22
C GLY A 85 -0.61 14.64 12.53
N ALA A 86 0.57 15.26 12.44
CA ALA A 86 0.77 16.47 13.23
C ALA A 86 -0.04 17.56 12.52
N SER A 87 -1.33 17.70 12.83
CA SER A 87 -2.04 18.90 12.41
C SER A 87 -1.29 20.09 13.00
N LYS A 88 -1.09 21.14 12.19
CA LYS A 88 -0.33 22.34 12.59
C LYS A 88 -0.98 23.12 13.76
N GLU A 89 -2.02 22.59 14.40
CA GLU A 89 -2.76 23.22 15.50
C GLU A 89 -2.33 22.79 16.91
N GLN A 90 -1.56 21.71 17.07
CA GLN A 90 -1.15 21.26 18.42
C GLN A 90 0.12 21.95 18.98
N LYS A 91 0.74 22.88 18.24
CA LYS A 91 1.91 23.66 18.71
C LYS A 91 1.57 24.93 19.52
N LYS A 92 0.29 25.19 19.82
CA LYS A 92 -0.11 26.38 20.60
C LYS A 92 -0.57 26.12 22.04
N LEU A 93 -0.48 24.88 22.54
CA LEU A 93 -0.80 24.56 23.93
C LEU A 93 0.38 23.90 24.68
N SER A 94 1.58 24.38 24.41
CA SER A 94 2.75 24.15 25.26
C SER A 94 3.67 25.36 25.22
N LYS A 95 3.19 26.49 25.74
CA LYS A 95 4.02 27.60 26.26
C LYS A 95 3.13 28.55 27.04
#